data_AF-A0A410TRH2-F1
#
_entry.id   AF-A0A410TRH2-F1
#
_cell.length_a   1.000
_cell.length_b   1.000
_cell.length_c   1.000
_cell.angle_alpha   90.00
_cell.angle_beta   90.00
_cell.angle_gamma   90.00
#
_symmetry.space_group_name_H-M   'P 1'
#
loop_
_entity.id
_entity.type
_entity.pdbx_description
1 polymer ?
#
loop_
_entity_poly.entity_id
_entity_poly.type
_entity_poly.pdbx_seq_one_letter_code
_entity_poly.pdbx_strand_id
1 'polypeptide(L)'
;MTDDSVSDGGPEAPTVSCARCDREWDLDRELDAVPPGGHAIEQFALDHERHTGHYPDGVRPWTVRCRRCPDGERFLSERPARRWAQTHARHTRHTVDVEAPTGDDDVVTAADE
;
A
#
# COMPACT_ATOMS: atom_id res chain seq x y z
N MET A 1 -21.27 23.20 -36.95
CA MET A 1 -20.91 21.78 -36.84
C MET A 1 -19.85 21.72 -35.77
N THR A 2 -20.20 21.22 -34.59
CA THR A 2 -19.30 21.21 -33.43
C THR A 2 -18.33 20.06 -33.62
N ASP A 3 -17.05 20.38 -33.48
CA ASP A 3 -15.91 19.50 -33.59
C ASP A 3 -16.01 18.40 -32.51
N ASP A 4 -15.86 17.17 -32.99
CA ASP A 4 -16.00 15.92 -32.25
C ASP A 4 -14.88 15.85 -31.20
N SER A 5 -15.24 16.09 -29.94
CA SER A 5 -14.34 15.86 -28.81
C SER A 5 -14.12 14.36 -28.67
N VAL A 6 -13.06 13.88 -29.32
CA VAL A 6 -12.43 12.59 -29.09
C VAL A 6 -12.23 12.39 -27.59
N SER A 7 -13.12 11.61 -26.97
CA SER A 7 -12.84 11.00 -25.68
C SER A 7 -11.79 9.92 -25.94
N ASP A 8 -10.53 10.30 -25.77
CA ASP A 8 -9.40 9.38 -25.81
C ASP A 8 -9.60 8.36 -24.68
N GLY A 9 -10.06 7.16 -25.05
CA GLY A 9 -10.28 6.04 -24.14
C GLY A 9 -8.97 5.39 -23.69
N GLY A 10 -8.01 6.20 -23.25
CA GLY A 10 -6.85 5.74 -22.51
C GLY A 10 -7.26 5.29 -21.10
N PRO A 11 -6.48 4.41 -20.45
CA PRO A 11 -6.74 4.09 -19.04
C PRO A 11 -6.66 5.37 -18.22
N GLU A 12 -7.77 5.76 -17.60
CA GLU A 12 -7.80 6.89 -16.67
C GLU A 12 -6.74 6.66 -15.59
N ALA A 13 -5.82 7.61 -15.43
CA ALA A 13 -4.81 7.49 -14.40
C ALA A 13 -5.50 7.45 -13.02
N PRO A 14 -4.95 6.69 -12.06
CA PRO A 14 -5.49 6.69 -10.72
C PRO A 14 -5.29 8.06 -10.10
N THR A 15 -6.37 8.63 -9.59
CA THR A 15 -6.33 9.86 -8.80
C THR A 15 -6.17 9.53 -7.32
N VAL A 16 -5.33 10.29 -6.62
CA VAL A 16 -5.12 10.19 -5.17
C VAL A 16 -5.51 11.52 -4.52
N SER A 17 -6.34 11.45 -3.49
CA SER A 17 -6.77 12.61 -2.70
C SER A 17 -6.22 12.55 -1.28
N CYS A 18 -6.03 13.71 -0.67
CA CYS A 18 -5.65 13.83 0.73
C CYS A 18 -6.36 15.02 1.37
N ALA A 19 -7.41 14.74 2.13
CA ALA A 19 -8.19 15.72 2.88
C ALA A 19 -7.36 16.44 3.94
N ARG A 20 -6.27 15.83 4.43
CA ARG A 20 -5.35 16.50 5.38
C ARG A 20 -4.49 17.57 4.74
N CYS A 21 -4.20 17.44 3.45
CA CYS A 21 -3.45 18.41 2.67
C CYS A 21 -4.36 19.30 1.81
N ASP A 22 -5.68 19.07 1.84
CA ASP A 22 -6.69 19.70 0.99
C ASP A 22 -6.29 19.69 -0.50
N ARG A 23 -5.78 18.54 -0.98
CA ARG A 23 -5.27 18.41 -2.34
C ARG A 23 -5.57 17.04 -2.95
N GLU A 24 -5.67 17.04 -4.27
CA GLU A 24 -5.85 15.87 -5.13
C GLU A 24 -4.79 15.89 -6.24
N TRP A 25 -4.33 14.72 -6.64
CA TRP A 25 -3.29 14.53 -7.66
C TRP A 25 -3.70 13.43 -8.63
N ASP A 26 -3.65 13.72 -9.92
CA ASP A 26 -3.73 12.74 -10.99
C ASP A 26 -2.36 12.14 -11.25
N LEU A 27 -2.24 10.82 -11.12
CA LEU A 27 -0.95 10.11 -11.18
C LEU A 27 -0.52 9.77 -12.62
N ASP A 28 -1.01 10.49 -13.65
CA ASP A 28 -0.67 10.24 -15.06
C ASP A 28 0.85 10.22 -15.27
N ARG A 29 1.55 11.20 -14.70
CA ARG A 29 3.02 11.31 -14.83
C ARG A 29 3.77 10.26 -14.01
N GLU A 30 3.26 9.92 -12.83
CA GLU A 30 3.84 8.85 -12.03
C GLU A 30 3.65 7.48 -12.68
N LEU A 31 2.55 7.23 -13.40
CA LEU A 31 2.37 6.00 -14.17
C LEU A 31 3.41 5.87 -15.30
N ASP A 32 3.71 6.95 -16.02
CA ASP A 32 4.74 6.95 -17.08
C ASP A 32 6.15 6.67 -16.53
N ALA A 33 6.41 7.03 -15.27
CA ALA A 33 7.69 6.81 -14.61
C ALA A 33 7.84 5.38 -14.05
N VAL A 34 6.79 4.57 -14.08
CA VAL A 34 6.73 3.27 -13.41
C VAL A 34 6.73 2.14 -14.45
N PRO A 35 7.54 1.09 -14.28
CA PRO A 35 7.52 -0.06 -15.19
C PRO A 35 6.13 -0.69 -15.24
N PRO A 36 5.73 -1.32 -16.37
CA PRO A 36 4.41 -1.94 -16.50
C PRO A 36 4.17 -2.95 -15.37
N GLY A 37 3.07 -2.74 -14.63
CA GLY A 37 2.71 -3.52 -13.43
C GLY A 37 3.24 -2.94 -12.12
N GLY A 38 3.94 -1.81 -12.13
CA GLY A 38 4.36 -1.14 -10.91
C GLY A 38 3.22 -0.36 -10.24
N HIS A 39 3.41 -0.07 -8.97
CA HIS A 39 2.38 0.45 -8.09
C HIS A 39 2.57 1.98 -7.92
N ALA A 40 2.09 2.79 -8.87
CA ALA A 40 2.23 4.26 -8.81
C ALA A 40 1.61 4.85 -7.52
N ILE A 41 0.43 4.37 -7.13
CA ILE A 41 -0.22 4.74 -5.86
C ILE A 41 0.66 4.37 -4.66
N GLU A 42 1.33 3.21 -4.68
CA GLU A 42 2.21 2.76 -3.59
C GLU A 42 3.41 3.72 -3.42
N GLN A 43 4.08 4.06 -4.52
CA GLN A 43 5.24 4.95 -4.48
C GLN A 43 4.84 6.36 -4.05
N PHE A 44 3.74 6.89 -4.59
CA PHE A 44 3.20 8.18 -4.15
C PHE A 44 2.88 8.15 -2.65
N ALA A 45 2.22 7.10 -2.17
CA ALA A 45 1.87 6.99 -0.76
C ALA A 45 3.09 6.90 0.18
N LEU A 46 4.17 6.21 -0.22
CA LEU A 46 5.42 6.19 0.54
C LEU A 46 6.09 7.57 0.55
N ASP A 47 6.16 8.22 -0.61
CA ASP A 47 6.79 9.53 -0.69
C ASP A 47 6.00 10.59 0.10
N HIS A 48 4.67 10.58 -0.03
CA HIS A 48 3.78 11.46 0.72
C HIS A 48 3.89 11.23 2.22
N GLU A 49 3.92 9.98 2.70
CA GLU A 49 4.11 9.69 4.12
C GLU A 49 5.47 10.15 4.63
N ARG A 50 6.54 9.99 3.84
CA ARG A 50 7.87 10.46 4.21
C ARG A 50 7.97 11.99 4.30
N HIS A 51 7.24 12.71 3.45
CA HIS A 51 7.25 14.18 3.42
C HIS A 51 6.24 14.82 4.38
N THR A 52 5.09 14.17 4.62
CA THR A 52 3.96 14.77 5.36
C THR A 52 3.60 14.05 6.66
N GLY A 53 4.20 12.88 6.92
CA GLY A 53 3.96 12.07 8.11
C GLY A 53 2.63 11.31 8.12
N HIS A 54 1.89 11.27 7.02
CA HIS A 54 0.63 10.52 6.91
C HIS A 54 0.44 9.94 5.50
N TYR A 55 -0.40 8.91 5.38
CA TYR A 55 -0.82 8.38 4.08
C TYR A 55 -1.97 9.20 3.49
N PRO A 56 -2.08 9.28 2.14
CA PRO A 56 -3.23 9.88 1.48
C PRO A 56 -4.51 9.08 1.71
N ASP A 57 -5.66 9.67 1.37
CA ASP A 57 -6.95 9.05 1.58
C ASP A 57 -7.12 7.79 0.72
N GLY A 58 -7.84 6.82 1.27
CA GLY A 58 -8.02 5.52 0.62
C GLY A 58 -6.78 4.61 0.66
N VAL A 59 -5.60 5.12 1.07
CA VAL A 59 -4.41 4.31 1.25
C VAL A 59 -4.23 3.95 2.72
N ARG A 60 -4.37 2.66 3.01
CA ARG A 60 -4.05 2.09 4.32
C ARG A 60 -2.97 1.01 4.13
N PRO A 61 -1.92 0.97 4.95
CA PRO A 61 -0.92 -0.06 4.86
C PRO A 61 -1.44 -1.38 5.46
N TRP A 62 -0.92 -2.49 4.95
CA TRP A 62 -0.84 -3.74 5.69
C TRP A 62 0.01 -3.53 6.93
N THR A 63 -0.53 -3.86 8.09
CA THR A 63 0.18 -3.72 9.36
C THR A 63 0.49 -5.10 9.91
N VAL A 64 1.77 -5.40 10.13
CA VAL A 64 2.18 -6.65 10.77
C VAL A 64 2.67 -6.39 12.18
N ARG A 65 2.12 -7.12 13.16
CA ARG A 65 2.45 -6.96 14.57
C ARG A 65 2.76 -8.31 15.17
N CYS A 66 3.98 -8.44 15.66
CA CYS A 66 4.35 -9.61 16.46
C CYS A 66 3.81 -9.42 17.88
N ARG A 67 3.11 -10.42 18.43
CA ARG A 67 2.52 -10.34 19.78
C ARG A 67 3.56 -10.25 20.90
N ARG A 68 4.83 -10.48 20.60
CA ARG A 68 5.95 -10.53 21.56
C ARG A 68 7.01 -9.46 21.35
N CYS A 69 7.14 -8.93 20.14
CA CYS A 69 8.11 -7.88 19.86
C CYS A 69 7.47 -6.50 20.09
N PRO A 70 8.24 -5.50 20.54
CA PRO A 70 7.72 -4.15 20.74
C PRO A 70 7.37 -3.45 19.41
N ASP A 71 8.04 -3.85 18.32
CA ASP A 71 7.92 -3.22 17.02
C ASP A 71 6.97 -4.00 16.08
N GLY A 72 6.20 -3.25 15.30
CA GLY A 72 5.45 -3.73 14.14
C GLY A 72 5.98 -3.10 12.87
N GLU A 73 5.69 -3.72 11.73
CA GLU A 73 6.13 -3.26 10.41
C GLU A 73 4.92 -2.93 9.52
N ARG A 74 5.09 -2.01 8.56
CA ARG A 74 4.04 -1.57 7.66
C ARG A 74 4.45 -1.78 6.20
N PHE A 75 3.52 -2.30 5.40
CA PHE A 75 3.73 -2.55 3.98
C PHE A 75 2.54 -2.03 3.19
N LEU A 76 2.75 -1.61 1.96
CA LEU A 76 1.64 -1.17 1.09
C LEU A 76 1.11 -2.29 0.19
N SER A 77 1.76 -3.46 0.23
CA SER A 77 1.38 -4.64 -0.51
C SER A 77 1.29 -5.88 0.39
N GLU A 78 0.36 -6.77 0.08
CA GLU A 78 0.09 -8.00 0.86
C GLU A 78 1.29 -8.95 0.89
N ARG A 79 1.87 -9.20 -0.29
CA ARG A 79 2.96 -10.17 -0.45
C ARG A 79 4.15 -9.90 0.46
N PRO A 80 4.74 -8.68 0.50
CA PRO A 80 5.82 -8.38 1.42
C PRO A 80 5.39 -8.47 2.90
N ALA A 81 4.17 -8.05 3.25
CA ALA A 81 3.63 -8.20 4.60
C ALA A 81 3.58 -9.67 5.06
N ARG A 82 2.94 -10.53 4.26
CA ARG A 82 2.83 -11.96 4.55
C ARG A 82 4.19 -12.64 4.58
N ARG A 83 5.11 -12.29 3.66
CA ARG A 83 6.47 -12.86 3.63
C ARG A 83 7.27 -12.50 4.87
N TRP A 84 7.18 -11.25 5.32
CA TRP A 84 7.81 -10.82 6.57
C TRP A 84 7.23 -11.60 7.75
N ALA A 85 5.90 -11.70 7.85
CA ALA A 85 5.23 -12.41 8.95
C ALA A 85 5.64 -13.88 9.03
N GLN A 86 5.64 -14.59 7.90
CA GLN A 86 6.09 -15.99 7.82
C GLN A 86 7.55 -16.16 8.21
N THR A 87 8.43 -15.29 7.69
CA THR A 87 9.87 -15.35 7.99
C THR A 87 10.12 -15.09 9.47
N HIS A 88 9.46 -14.07 10.03
CA HIS A 88 9.57 -13.71 11.43
C HIS A 88 9.07 -14.84 12.33
N ALA A 89 7.87 -15.35 12.06
CA ALA A 89 7.27 -16.46 12.80
C ALA A 89 8.18 -17.69 12.77
N ARG A 90 8.73 -18.07 11.61
CA ARG A 90 9.65 -19.20 11.48
C ARG A 90 10.92 -19.04 12.31
N HIS A 91 11.55 -17.87 12.29
CA HIS A 91 12.84 -17.65 12.97
C HIS A 91 12.69 -17.45 14.47
N THR A 92 11.61 -16.83 14.91
CA THR A 92 11.40 -16.47 16.33
C THR A 92 10.45 -17.42 17.04
N ARG A 93 9.69 -18.22 16.29
CA ARG A 93 8.52 -18.97 16.76
C ARG A 93 7.44 -18.08 17.35
N HIS A 94 7.41 -16.80 16.97
CA HIS A 94 6.43 -15.83 17.44
C HIS A 94 5.14 -15.90 16.61
N THR A 95 4.02 -15.56 17.25
CA THR A 95 2.75 -15.33 16.57
C THR A 95 2.75 -13.90 16.06
N VAL A 96 2.44 -13.74 14.78
CA VAL A 96 2.37 -12.46 14.09
C VAL A 96 0.95 -12.27 13.57
N ASP A 97 0.33 -11.16 13.95
CA ASP A 97 -0.94 -10.69 13.41
C ASP A 97 -0.66 -9.84 12.17
N VAL A 98 -1.41 -10.06 11.10
CA VAL A 98 -1.32 -9.35 9.82
C VAL A 98 -2.68 -8.73 9.56
N GLU A 99 -2.76 -7.40 9.66
CA GLU A 99 -3.98 -6.63 9.43
C GLU A 99 -3.96 -6.09 8.00
N ALA A 100 -4.97 -6.46 7.22
CA ALA A 100 -5.15 -5.96 5.86
C ALA A 100 -5.69 -4.52 5.86
N PRO A 101 -5.43 -3.75 4.79
CA PRO A 101 -6.03 -2.42 4.61
C PRO A 101 -7.56 -2.44 4.69
N THR A 102 -8.20 -3.52 4.30
CA THR A 102 -9.66 -3.71 4.35
C THR A 102 -10.19 -3.98 5.75
N GLY A 103 -9.32 -4.28 6.72
CA GLY A 103 -9.68 -4.70 8.07
C GLY A 103 -9.81 -6.21 8.24
N ASP A 104 -9.43 -7.00 7.22
CA ASP A 104 -9.32 -8.46 7.36
C ASP A 104 -8.04 -8.81 8.12
N ASP A 105 -8.17 -9.60 9.19
CA ASP A 105 -7.04 -10.04 10.00
C ASP A 105 -6.63 -11.47 9.65
N ASP A 106 -5.33 -11.66 9.47
CA ASP A 106 -4.68 -12.95 9.28
C ASP A 106 -3.71 -13.22 10.46
N VAL A 107 -3.67 -14.45 10.96
CA VAL A 107 -2.73 -14.85 12.02
C VAL A 107 -1.71 -15.83 11.47
N VAL A 108 -0.43 -15.48 11.59
CA VAL A 108 0.69 -16.32 11.16
C VAL A 108 1.44 -16.84 12.39
N THR A 109 1.57 -18.16 12.48
CA THR A 109 2.41 -18.84 13.48
C THR A 109 3.55 -19.57 12.79
N ALA A 110 4.58 -19.95 13.55
CA ALA A 110 5.52 -20.96 13.05
C ALA A 110 4.72 -22.24 12.77
N ALA A 111 4.88 -22.81 11.58
CA ALA A 111 4.52 -24.19 11.38
C ALA A 111 5.43 -25.05 12.26
N ASP A 112 4.84 -26.00 12.99
CA ASP A 112 5.59 -27.10 13.59
C ASP A 112 6.13 -27.92 12.40
N GLU A 113 7.45 -27.88 12.16
CA GLU A 113 8.11 -28.71 11.12
C GLU A 113 8.41 -30.11 11.65
#